data_AF-A0A5N8URU3-F1
#
_entry.id   AF-A0A5N8URU3-F1
#
_cell.length_a   1.000
_cell.length_b   1.000
_cell.length_c   1.000
_cell.angle_alpha   90.00
_cell.angle_beta   90.00
_cell.angle_gamma   90.00
#
_symmetry.space_group_name_H-M   'P 1'
#
loop_
_entity.id
_entity.type
_entity.pdbx_description
1 polymer ?
#
loop_
_entity_poly.entity_id
_entity_poly.type
_entity_poly.pdbx_seq_one_letter_code
_entity_poly.pdbx_strand_id
1 'polypeptide(L)' 'MSLQLIMLALGIVLVIEGIGPLLFPNRWKAYLKDISNQNQQLLQRLGGGLVTAGIILLIIFS' A
#
# COMPACT_ATOMS: atom_id res chain seq x y z
N MET A 1 -7.61 14.43 15.45
CA MET A 1 -6.27 13.93 15.07
C MET A 1 -5.30 15.10 15.01
N SER A 2 -4.12 15.01 15.64
CA SER A 2 -3.10 16.06 15.54
C SER A 2 -2.37 15.98 14.20
N LEU A 3 -1.89 17.11 13.67
CA LEU A 3 -1.11 17.15 12.43
C LEU A 3 0.16 16.27 12.54
N GLN A 4 0.77 16.22 13.71
CA GLN A 4 1.93 15.36 13.99
C GLN A 4 1.63 13.86 13.74
N LEU A 5 0.47 13.37 14.18
CA LEU A 5 0.09 11.97 13.96
C LEU A 5 -0.11 11.65 12.48
N ILE A 6 -0.70 12.58 11.72
CA ILE A 6 -0.88 12.44 10.27
C ILE A 6 0.49 12.41 9.56
N MET A 7 1.40 13.30 9.93
CA MET A 7 2.76 13.32 9.37
C MET A 7 3.54 12.06 9.71
N LEU A 8 3.38 11.52 10.93
CA LEU A 8 4.00 10.26 11.32
C LEU A 8 3.47 9.07 10.51
N ALA A 9 2.14 8.97 10.37
CA ALA A 9 1.51 7.91 9.57
C ALA A 9 1.97 7.97 8.11
N LEU A 10 2.02 9.17 7.51
CA LEU A 10 2.54 9.37 6.16
C LEU A 10 4.02 8.97 6.05
N GLY A 11 4.85 9.36 7.03
CA GLY A 11 6.26 8.99 7.05
C GLY A 11 6.48 7.48 7.06
N ILE A 12 5.71 6.74 7.87
CA ILE A 12 5.78 5.28 7.93
C ILE A 12 5.39 4.65 6.59
N VAL A 13 4.30 5.11 5.97
CA VAL A 13 3.86 4.59 4.66
C VAL A 13 4.93 4.81 3.60
N LEU A 14 5.55 5.99 3.54
CA LEU A 14 6.62 6.29 2.58
C LEU A 14 7.86 5.41 2.78
N VAL A 15 8.24 5.11 4.03
CA VAL A 15 9.36 4.20 4.31
C VAL A 15 9.03 2.79 3.81
N ILE A 16 7.85 2.27 4.13
CA ILE A 16 7.43 0.92 3.73
C ILE A 16 7.37 0.79 2.20
N GLU A 17 6.72 1.74 1.52
CA GLU A 17 6.63 1.77 0.05
C GLU A 17 8.00 1.97 -0.62
N GLY A 18 8.90 2.73 0.01
CA GLY A 18 10.25 2.99 -0.50
C GLY A 18 11.22 1.81 -0.36
N ILE A 19 11.01 0.89 0.60
CA ILE A 19 11.91 -0.25 0.85
C ILE A 19 11.99 -1.19 -0.36
N GLY A 20 10.85 -1.49 -1.00
CA GLY A 20 10.78 -2.37 -2.17
C GLY A 20 11.71 -1.95 -3.32
N PRO A 21 11.55 -0.74 -3.88
CA PRO A 21 12.40 -0.24 -4.96
C PRO A 21 13.85 0.04 -4.51
N LEU A 22 14.08 0.43 -3.26
CA LEU A 22 15.43 0.74 -2.76
C LEU A 22 16.29 -0.51 -2.61
N LEU A 23 15.75 -1.57 -1.99
CA LEU A 23 16.53 -2.79 -1.70
C LEU A 23 16.50 -3.81 -2.84
N PHE A 24 15.40 -3.90 -3.59
CA PHE A 24 15.19 -4.95 -4.60
C PHE A 24 14.65 -4.41 -5.92
N PRO A 25 15.33 -3.46 -6.59
CA PRO A 25 14.78 -2.74 -7.74
C PRO A 25 14.36 -3.64 -8.91
N ASN A 26 15.14 -4.70 -9.21
CA ASN A 26 14.83 -5.61 -10.32
C ASN A 26 13.61 -6.50 -10.02
N ARG A 27 13.51 -7.02 -8.79
CA ARG A 27 12.36 -7.84 -8.38
C ARG A 27 11.10 -6.98 -8.24
N TRP A 28 11.24 -5.78 -7.71
CA TRP A 28 10.14 -4.82 -7.61
C TRP A 28 9.58 -4.46 -8.98
N LYS A 29 10.44 -4.16 -9.96
CA LYS A 29 10.02 -3.92 -11.36
C LYS A 29 9.31 -5.12 -11.98
N ALA A 30 9.82 -6.33 -11.78
CA ALA A 30 9.18 -7.54 -12.28
C ALA A 30 7.79 -7.75 -11.65
N TYR A 31 7.69 -7.60 -10.32
CA TYR A 31 6.44 -7.68 -9.58
C TYR A 31 5.40 -6.66 -10.07
N LEU A 32 5.79 -5.39 -10.25
CA LEU A 32 4.90 -4.36 -10.79
C LEU A 32 4.43 -4.70 -12.21
N LYS A 33 5.31 -5.25 -13.05
CA LYS A 33 4.93 -5.71 -14.39
C LYS A 33 3.91 -6.84 -14.31
N ASP A 34 4.11 -7.80 -13.43
CA ASP A 34 3.16 -8.91 -13.23
C ASP A 34 1.81 -8.43 -12.72
N ILE A 35 1.78 -7.44 -11.82
CA ILE A 35 0.54 -6.77 -11.37
C ILE A 35 -0.15 -6.06 -12.54
N SER A 36 0.61 -5.31 -13.34
CA SER A 36 0.05 -4.55 -14.46
C SER A 36 -0.60 -5.43 -15.54
N ASN A 37 -0.17 -6.69 -15.64
CA ASN A 37 -0.74 -7.68 -16.56
C ASN A 37 -1.98 -8.41 -15.99
N GLN A 38 -2.33 -8.22 -14.72
CA GLN A 38 -3.53 -8.83 -14.14
C GLN A 38 -4.79 -8.25 -14.76
N ASN A 39 -5.87 -9.04 -14.77
CA ASN A 39 -7.18 -8.56 -15.20
C ASN A 39 -7.62 -7.39 -14.30
N GLN A 40 -8.15 -6.33 -14.92
CA GLN A 40 -8.71 -5.15 -14.26
C GLN A 40 -9.63 -5.49 -13.07
N GLN A 41 -10.49 -6.49 -13.22
CA GLN A 41 -11.40 -6.91 -12.15
C GLN A 41 -10.64 -7.47 -10.93
N LEU A 42 -9.55 -8.19 -11.16
CA LEU A 42 -8.72 -8.72 -10.08
C LEU A 42 -7.95 -7.60 -9.38
N LEU A 43 -7.39 -6.64 -10.14
CA LEU A 43 -6.72 -5.47 -9.59
C LEU A 43 -7.68 -4.64 -8.72
N GLN A 44 -8.91 -4.44 -9.17
CA GLN A 44 -9.96 -3.77 -8.40
C GLN A 44 -10.33 -4.52 -7.12
N ARG A 45 -10.41 -5.85 -7.16
CA ARG A 45 -10.69 -6.68 -5.96
C ARG A 45 -9.55 -6.62 -4.96
N LEU A 46 -8.30 -6.64 -5.42
CA LEU A 46 -7.12 -6.48 -4.56
C LEU A 46 -7.13 -5.10 -3.88
N GLY A 47 -7.30 -4.03 -4.67
CA GLY A 47 -7.40 -2.66 -4.15
C GLY A 47 -8.58 -2.49 -3.18
N GLY A 48 -9.76 -3.01 -3.55
CA GLY A 48 -10.95 -3.00 -2.71
C GLY A 48 -10.73 -3.72 -1.37
N GLY A 49 -10.11 -4.91 -1.40
CA GLY A 49 -9.78 -5.66 -0.18
C GLY A 49 -8.85 -4.88 0.75
N LEU A 50 -7.81 -4.25 0.21
CA LEU A 50 -6.88 -3.40 0.98
C LEU A 50 -7.59 -2.20 1.62
N VAL A 51 -8.44 -1.51 0.85
CA VAL A 51 -9.24 -0.37 1.36
C VAL A 51 -10.20 -0.82 2.45
N THR A 52 -10.94 -1.92 2.24
CA THR A 52 -11.88 -2.46 3.24
C THR A 52 -11.16 -2.85 4.52
N ALA A 53 -10.03 -3.58 4.42
CA ALA A 53 -9.23 -3.95 5.59
C ALA A 53 -8.72 -2.70 6.33
N GLY A 54 -8.21 -1.70 5.61
CA GLY A 54 -7.76 -0.44 6.21
C GLY A 54 -8.89 0.31 6.93
N ILE A 55 -10.08 0.39 6.34
CA ILE A 55 -11.26 1.00 6.97
C ILE A 55 -11.64 0.25 8.25
N ILE A 56 -11.67 -1.09 8.21
CA ILE A 56 -11.99 -1.91 9.39
C ILE A 56 -11.00 -1.64 10.51
N LEU A 57 -9.70 -1.61 10.21
CA LEU A 57 -8.66 -1.32 11.21
C LEU A 57 -8.83 0.10 11.78
N LEU A 58 -9.13 1.10 10.96
CA LEU A 58 -9.39 2.46 11.42
C LEU A 58 -10.61 2.52 12.35
N ILE A 59 -11.71 1.84 12.00
CA ILE A 59 -12.93 1.81 12.84
C ILE A 59 -12.67 1.15 14.19
N ILE A 60 -11.85 0.09 14.24
CA ILE A 60 -11.58 -0.66 15.48
C ILE A 60 -10.57 0.08 16.38
N PHE A 61 -9.57 0.76 15.81
CA PHE A 61 -8.40 1.26 16.55
C PHE A 61 -8.26 2.79 16.61
N SER A 62 -9.11 3.58 15.93
CA SER A 62 -9.13 5.05 16.04
C SER A 62 -10.12 5.53 17.09
#